data_AF-A0A7W0NP66-F1
#
_entry.id   AF-A0A7W0NP66-F1
#
_cell.length_a   1.000
_cell.length_b   1.000
_cell.length_c   1.000
_cell.angle_alpha   90.00
_cell.angle_beta   90.00
_cell.angle_gamma   90.00
#
_symmetry.space_group_name_H-M   'P 1'
#
loop_
_entity.id
_entity.type
_entity.pdbx_description
1 polymer ?
#
loop_
_entity_poly.entity_id
_entity_poly.type
_entity_poly.pdbx_seq_one_letter_code
_entity_poly.pdbx_strand_id
1 'polypeptide(L)'
;MPLLAWLAMFTRWSEGERTRVVVAATAGYTGLVAVGVLQALTGNAPLSLSLVMALLFWASAGLLLGAFLVTGAGLMRARRGSNQATGLQGAAPG
;
A
#
# COMPACT_ATOMS: atom_id res chain seq x y z
N MET A 1 11.25 -1.10 2.84
CA MET A 1 10.35 -1.02 1.66
C MET A 1 10.77 0.14 0.75
N PRO A 2 11.87 0.00 -0.01
CA PRO A 2 12.38 1.07 -0.87
C PRO A 2 11.38 1.49 -1.95
N LEU A 3 10.57 0.55 -2.46
CA LEU A 3 9.55 0.82 -3.47
C LEU A 3 8.43 1.78 -2.96
N LEU A 4 8.00 1.64 -1.70
CA LEU A 4 7.00 2.52 -1.09
C LEU A 4 7.58 3.91 -0.81
N ALA A 5 8.84 3.99 -0.36
CA ALA A 5 9.53 5.26 -0.19
C ALA A 5 9.72 5.99 -1.53
N TRP A 6 10.02 5.25 -2.60
CA TRP A 6 10.15 5.77 -3.96
C TRP A 6 8.82 6.26 -4.53
N LEU A 7 7.72 5.49 -4.36
CA LEU A 7 6.37 5.90 -4.77
C LEU A 7 5.87 7.11 -3.99
N ALA A 8 6.17 7.18 -2.70
CA ALA A 8 5.81 8.31 -1.86
C ALA A 8 6.48 9.60 -2.33
N MET A 9 7.71 9.55 -2.87
CA MET A 9 8.42 10.71 -3.40
C MET A 9 7.64 11.47 -4.50
N PHE A 10 6.75 10.78 -5.23
CA PHE A 10 5.92 11.36 -6.29
C PHE A 10 4.52 11.80 -5.84
N THR A 11 4.14 11.58 -4.58
CA THR A 11 2.85 12.03 -4.03
C THR A 11 3.02 13.29 -3.19
N ARG A 12 2.11 14.26 -3.34
CA ARG A 12 2.00 15.49 -2.53
C ARG A 12 1.49 15.25 -1.10
N TRP A 13 1.61 14.02 -0.60
CA TRP A 13 1.05 13.63 0.69
C TRP A 13 1.75 14.34 1.84
N SER A 14 0.94 14.72 2.83
CA SER A 14 1.44 15.20 4.10
C SER A 14 2.24 14.09 4.79
N GLU A 15 3.19 14.49 5.64
CA GLU A 15 4.10 13.57 6.32
C GLU A 15 3.35 12.56 7.21
N GLY A 16 2.20 12.96 7.75
CA GLY A 16 1.28 12.09 8.49
C GLY A 16 0.62 11.01 7.64
N GLU A 17 0.23 11.31 6.40
CA GLU A 17 -0.36 10.32 5.48
C GLU A 17 0.67 9.28 5.03
N ARG A 18 1.91 9.72 4.72
CA ARG A 18 3.02 8.80 4.42
C ARG A 18 3.30 7.86 5.59
N THR A 19 3.37 8.41 6.80
CA THR A 19 3.67 7.62 8.00
C THR A 19 2.60 6.56 8.25
N ARG A 20 1.31 6.91 8.14
CA ARG A 20 0.21 5.95 8.31
C ARG A 20 0.27 4.81 7.29
N VAL A 21 0.57 5.11 6.02
CA VAL A 21 0.69 4.08 4.97
C VAL A 21 1.89 3.16 5.20
N VAL A 22 3.03 3.71 5.60
CA VAL A 22 4.23 2.92 5.92
C VAL A 22 3.98 2.03 7.14
N VAL A 23 3.34 2.55 8.20
CA VAL A 23 2.98 1.77 9.39
C VAL A 23 2.01 0.64 9.02
N ALA A 24 0.97 0.92 8.23
CA ALA A 24 0.02 -0.10 7.78
C ALA A 24 0.70 -1.20 6.94
N ALA A 25 1.56 -0.82 5.99
CA ALA A 25 2.31 -1.75 5.17
C ALA A 25 3.30 -2.59 6.00
N THR A 26 3.95 -1.97 6.98
CA THR A 26 4.88 -2.68 7.89
C THR A 26 4.12 -3.67 8.77
N ALA A 27 2.99 -3.27 9.34
CA ALA A 27 2.15 -4.14 10.16
C ALA A 27 1.64 -5.35 9.36
N GLY A 28 1.14 -5.12 8.14
CA GLY A 28 0.69 -6.20 7.24
C GLY A 28 1.82 -7.16 6.86
N TYR A 29 3.01 -6.64 6.58
CA TYR A 29 4.17 -7.48 6.27
C TYR A 29 4.62 -8.32 7.48
N THR A 30 4.71 -7.71 8.66
CA THR A 30 5.04 -8.43 9.91
C THR A 30 4.02 -9.53 10.20
N GLY A 31 2.72 -9.28 9.98
CA GLY A 31 1.67 -10.28 10.12
C GLY A 31 1.86 -11.47 9.18
N LEU A 32 2.17 -11.23 7.90
CA LEU A 32 2.45 -12.29 6.93
C LEU A 32 3.67 -13.12 7.31
N VAL A 33 4.76 -12.48 7.76
CA VAL A 33 5.96 -13.17 8.21
C VAL A 33 5.66 -14.03 9.44
N ALA A 34 4.94 -13.50 10.42
CA ALA A 34 4.56 -14.25 11.63
C ALA A 34 3.70 -15.49 11.27
N VAL A 35 2.73 -15.33 10.37
CA VAL A 35 1.91 -16.45 9.89
C VAL A 35 2.78 -17.48 9.16
N GLY A 36 3.71 -17.06 8.31
CA GLY A 36 4.63 -17.94 7.61
C GLY A 36 5.56 -18.73 8.55
N VAL A 37 6.11 -18.07 9.58
CA VAL A 37 6.92 -18.73 10.62
C VAL A 37 6.09 -19.76 11.37
N LEU A 38 4.86 -19.42 11.74
CA LEU A 38 4.00 -20.32 12.49
C LEU A 38 3.55 -21.53 11.65
N GLN A 39 3.33 -21.35 10.33
CA GLN A 39 3.11 -22.46 9.40
C GLN A 39 4.35 -23.36 9.28
N ALA A 40 5.54 -22.76 9.15
CA ALA A 40 6.79 -23.51 9.05
C ALA A 40 7.07 -24.35 10.31
N LEU A 41 6.78 -23.82 11.50
CA LEU A 41 6.95 -24.54 12.78
C LEU A 41 5.92 -25.64 12.99
N THR A 42 4.70 -25.46 12.48
CA THR A 42 3.61 -26.44 12.66
C THR A 42 3.59 -27.53 11.59
N GLY A 43 4.38 -27.40 10.52
CA GLY A 43 4.41 -28.36 9.42
C GLY A 43 3.10 -28.47 8.63
N ASN A 44 2.16 -27.55 8.87
CA ASN A 44 0.85 -27.55 8.23
C ASN A 44 0.96 -27.05 6.78
N ALA A 45 0.13 -27.64 5.90
CA ALA A 45 0.03 -27.17 4.53
C ALA A 45 -0.41 -25.68 4.48
N PRO A 46 0.05 -24.88 3.51
CA PRO A 46 -0.19 -23.42 3.45
C PRO A 46 -1.66 -22.98 3.37
N LEU A 47 -2.60 -23.92 3.23
CA LEU A 47 -4.04 -23.71 3.18
C LEU A 47 -4.81 -24.39 4.32
N SER A 48 -4.11 -25.15 5.17
CA SER A 48 -4.64 -25.73 6.41
C SER A 48 -4.50 -24.73 7.57
N LEU A 49 -4.94 -23.49 7.35
CA LEU A 49 -4.92 -22.46 8.40
C LEU A 49 -6.15 -22.66 9.29
N SER A 50 -5.95 -22.64 10.61
CA SER A 50 -7.08 -22.44 11.53
C SER A 50 -7.81 -21.14 11.18
N LEU A 51 -9.11 -21.05 11.46
CA LEU A 51 -9.93 -19.89 11.12
C LEU A 51 -9.29 -18.55 11.56
N VAL A 52 -8.63 -18.54 12.73
CA VAL A 52 -7.92 -17.37 13.27
C VAL A 52 -6.73 -16.99 12.39
N MET A 53 -5.91 -17.97 12.00
CA MET A 53 -4.77 -17.78 11.11
C MET A 53 -5.20 -17.29 9.72
N ALA A 54 -6.30 -17.83 9.17
CA ALA A 54 -6.85 -17.41 7.90
C ALA A 54 -7.33 -15.94 7.93
N LEU A 55 -8.03 -15.54 9.01
CA LEU A 55 -8.45 -14.15 9.21
C LEU A 55 -7.25 -13.21 9.33
N LEU A 56 -6.22 -13.58 10.10
CA LEU A 56 -4.98 -12.81 10.22
C LEU A 56 -4.25 -12.65 8.88
N PHE A 57 -4.19 -13.73 8.10
CA PHE A 57 -3.59 -13.72 6.77
C PHE A 57 -4.34 -12.76 5.84
N TRP A 58 -5.66 -12.90 5.73
CA TRP A 58 -6.47 -12.04 4.87
C TRP A 58 -6.51 -10.58 5.33
N ALA A 59 -6.51 -10.32 6.65
CA ALA A 59 -6.41 -8.97 7.18
C ALA A 59 -5.06 -8.33 6.85
N SER A 60 -3.97 -9.08 6.96
CA SER A 60 -2.62 -8.61 6.63
C SER A 60 -2.47 -8.36 5.12
N ALA A 61 -2.97 -9.27 4.30
CA ALA A 61 -3.01 -9.11 2.85
C ALA A 61 -3.87 -7.91 2.43
N GLY A 62 -5.02 -7.72 3.08
CA GLY A 62 -5.92 -6.59 2.86
C GLY A 62 -5.29 -5.25 3.23
N LEU A 63 -4.57 -5.18 4.36
CA LEU A 63 -3.80 -3.99 4.75
C LEU A 63 -2.73 -3.65 3.72
N LEU A 64 -2.00 -4.66 3.23
CA LEU A 64 -0.95 -4.47 2.23
C LEU A 64 -1.54 -3.99 0.90
N LEU A 65 -2.60 -4.65 0.42
CA LEU A 65 -3.30 -4.31 -0.81
C LEU A 65 -3.94 -2.92 -0.71
N GLY A 66 -4.57 -2.61 0.41
CA GLY A 66 -5.15 -1.30 0.69
C GLY A 66 -4.10 -0.20 0.65
N ALA A 67 -2.96 -0.38 1.31
CA ALA A 67 -1.84 0.57 1.26
C ALA A 67 -1.36 0.79 -0.19
N PHE A 68 -1.28 -0.27 -0.99
CA PHE A 68 -0.89 -0.20 -2.40
C PHE A 68 -1.93 0.58 -3.23
N LEU A 69 -3.21 0.28 -3.07
CA LEU A 69 -4.30 0.94 -3.79
C LEU A 69 -4.42 2.42 -3.44
N VAL A 70 -4.30 2.78 -2.15
CA VAL A 70 -4.34 4.18 -1.70
C VAL A 70 -3.16 4.96 -2.32
N THR A 71 -1.97 4.36 -2.35
CA THR A 71 -0.78 4.96 -2.97
C THR A 71 -0.98 5.16 -4.48
N GLY A 72 -1.52 4.15 -5.18
CA GLY A 72 -1.83 4.25 -6.61
C GLY A 72 -2.90 5.31 -6.92
N ALA A 73 -3.96 5.39 -6.11
CA ALA A 73 -5.00 6.41 -6.24
C ALA A 73 -4.46 7.83 -6.01
N GLY A 74 -3.56 8.00 -5.03
CA GLY A 74 -2.85 9.26 -4.78
C GLY A 74 -2.04 9.71 -6.00
N LEU A 75 -1.33 8.78 -6.64
CA LEU A 75 -0.55 9.06 -7.85
C LEU A 75 -1.45 9.47 -9.04
N MET A 76 -2.57 8.77 -9.25
CA MET A 76 -3.52 9.09 -10.31
C MET A 76 -4.15 10.49 -10.14
N ARG A 77 -4.46 10.88 -8.89
CA ARG A 77 -4.97 12.22 -8.59
C ARG A 77 -3.92 13.31 -8.85
N ALA A 78 -2.66 13.06 -8.47
CA ALA A 78 -1.56 13.99 -8.73
C ALA A 78 -1.36 14.23 -10.24
N ARG A 79 -1.41 13.17 -11.06
CA ARG A 79 -1.31 13.27 -12.53
C ARG A 79 -2.48 13.98 -13.19
N ARG A 80 -3.71 13.84 -12.67
CA ARG A 80 -4.88 14.58 -13.20
C ARG A 80 -4.75 16.08 -12.95
N GLY A 81 -4.26 16.47 -11.77
CA GLY A 81 -4.03 17.89 -11.44
C GLY A 81 -2.98 18.56 -12.33
N SER A 82 -1.90 17.85 -12.69
CA SER A 82 -0.88 18.38 -13.60
C SER A 82 -1.40 18.53 -15.04
N ASN A 83 -2.18 17.58 -15.56
CA ASN A 83 -2.73 17.69 -16.91
C ASN A 83 -3.72 18.85 -17.08
N GLN A 84 -4.49 19.19 -16.04
CA GLN A 84 -5.36 20.37 -16.07
C GLN A 84 -4.57 21.68 -16.07
N ALA A 85 -3.49 21.78 -15.30
CA ALA A 85 -2.63 22.97 -15.28
C ALA A 85 -1.98 23.23 -16.65
N THR A 86 -1.52 22.18 -17.33
CA THR A 86 -0.94 22.28 -18.68
C THR A 86 -2.00 22.63 -19.74
N GLY A 87 -3.21 22.07 -19.62
CA GLY A 87 -4.31 22.37 -20.54
C GLY A 87 -4.80 23.82 -20.47
N LEU A 88 -4.78 24.43 -19.28
CA LEU A 88 -5.13 25.84 -19.09
C LEU A 88 -4.05 26.80 -19.63
N GLN A 89 -2.77 26.40 -19.63
CA GLN A 89 -1.69 27.20 -20.20
C GLN A 89 -1.64 27.14 -21.74
N GLY A 90 -2.05 26.03 -22.35
CA GLY A 90 -2.17 25.91 -23.81
C GLY A 90 -3.41 26.57 -24.42
N ALA A 91 -4.38 26.98 -23.59
CA ALA A 91 -5.63 27.60 -24.01
C ALA A 91 -5.60 29.14 -23.97
N ALA A 92 -4.46 29.76 -23.64
CA ALA A 92 -4.31 31.21 -23.73
C ALA A 92 -3.97 31.61 -25.19
N PRO A 93 -4.90 32.24 -25.94
CA PRO A 93 -4.56 32.81 -27.24
C PRO A 93 -3.66 34.05 -27.03
N GLY A 94 -2.54 34.08 -27.76
CA GLY A 94 -1.77 35.31 -27.98
C GLY A 94 -2.42 36.20 -29.01
#